data_AF-A0AAU7BBE0-F1
#
_entry.id   AF-A0AAU7BBE0-F1
#
_cell.length_a   1.000
_cell.length_b   1.000
_cell.length_c   1.000
_cell.angle_alpha   90.00
_cell.angle_beta   90.00
_cell.angle_gamma   90.00
#
_symmetry.space_group_name_H-M   'P 1'
#
loop_
_entity.id
_entity.type
_entity.pdbx_description
1 polymer ?
#
loop_
_entity_poly.entity_id
_entity_poly.type
_entity_poly.pdbx_seq_one_letter_code
_entity_poly.pdbx_strand_id
1 'polypeptide(L)'
;MAGTPGYRIIYDPTLPFKAFMGTTFDNGRYLIACGRVSNGADRFKIDLMNGKTGNIAFHFNPRFNQGAIVRNTCIQNSWGTEELELESMPFGPGDNFEVEIRNEGPCFGVYSNGEKIINYNHRLSACEIDTLVIAGDVVMNSVQF
;
A
#
# COMPACT_ATOMS: atom_id res chain seq x y z
N MET A 1 -2.96 -3.72 -31.36
CA MET A 1 -2.98 -2.66 -30.34
C MET A 1 -3.81 -3.16 -29.17
N ALA A 2 -3.16 -3.66 -28.11
CA ALA A 2 -3.87 -4.06 -26.90
C ALA A 2 -4.11 -2.79 -26.08
N GLY A 3 -5.36 -2.42 -25.86
CA GLY A 3 -5.71 -1.30 -24.99
C GLY A 3 -5.17 -1.58 -23.58
N THR A 4 -4.48 -0.62 -23.00
CA THR A 4 -4.07 -0.66 -21.59
C THR A 4 -5.30 -1.00 -20.75
N PRO A 5 -5.28 -2.03 -19.89
CA PRO A 5 -6.37 -2.26 -18.95
C PRO A 5 -6.59 -0.97 -18.18
N GLY A 6 -7.76 -0.36 -18.33
CA GLY A 6 -8.04 0.96 -17.76
C GLY A 6 -7.91 0.89 -16.24
N TYR A 7 -7.09 1.76 -15.67
CA TYR A 7 -7.03 1.97 -14.22
C TYR A 7 -8.44 2.22 -13.69
N ARG A 8 -8.81 1.51 -12.62
CA ARG A 8 -10.10 1.69 -11.94
C ARG A 8 -9.91 2.66 -10.79
N ILE A 9 -10.76 3.68 -10.74
CA ILE A 9 -10.82 4.62 -9.61
C ILE A 9 -12.09 4.33 -8.81
N ILE A 10 -11.92 4.16 -7.50
CA ILE A 10 -13.01 4.09 -6.53
C ILE A 10 -12.97 5.37 -5.69
N TYR A 11 -14.10 6.09 -5.64
CA TYR A 11 -14.26 7.27 -4.79
C TYR A 11 -14.91 6.91 -3.47
N ASP A 12 -14.48 7.59 -2.42
CA ASP A 12 -14.98 7.50 -1.04
C ASP A 12 -15.24 6.06 -0.55
N PRO A 13 -14.28 5.12 -0.71
CA PRO A 13 -14.52 3.73 -0.30
C PRO A 13 -14.65 3.61 1.21
N THR A 14 -15.61 2.80 1.66
CA THR A 14 -15.75 2.42 3.07
C THR A 14 -14.61 1.51 3.52
N LEU A 15 -14.15 1.67 4.76
CA LEU A 15 -13.10 0.83 5.34
C LEU A 15 -13.65 -0.29 6.24
N PRO A 16 -13.01 -1.47 6.28
CA PRO A 16 -11.83 -1.84 5.49
C PRO A 16 -12.18 -2.00 4.01
N PHE A 17 -11.36 -1.41 3.14
CA PHE A 17 -11.51 -1.51 1.69
C PHE A 17 -10.73 -2.72 1.20
N LYS A 18 -11.37 -3.60 0.42
CA LYS A 18 -10.72 -4.75 -0.22
C LYS A 18 -11.17 -4.85 -1.67
N ALA A 19 -10.22 -4.92 -2.59
CA ALA A 19 -10.53 -5.00 -4.01
C ALA A 19 -9.61 -5.98 -4.75
N PHE A 20 -10.21 -6.76 -5.65
CA PHE A 20 -9.48 -7.46 -6.69
C PHE A 20 -9.06 -6.47 -7.78
N MET A 21 -7.78 -6.46 -8.11
CA MET A 21 -7.19 -5.51 -9.05
C MET A 21 -7.36 -5.91 -10.52
N GLY A 22 -8.05 -7.02 -10.82
CA GLY A 22 -8.32 -7.48 -12.19
C GLY A 22 -7.16 -8.22 -12.84
N THR A 23 -5.93 -7.80 -12.56
CA THR A 23 -4.67 -8.40 -13.04
C THR A 23 -3.63 -8.41 -11.91
N THR A 24 -2.47 -8.99 -12.18
CA THR A 24 -1.34 -9.04 -11.25
C THR A 24 -0.62 -7.70 -11.13
N PHE A 25 0.11 -7.50 -10.03
CA PHE A 25 0.84 -6.25 -9.76
C PHE A 25 2.23 -6.25 -10.42
N ASP A 26 2.26 -6.46 -11.75
CA ASP A 26 3.50 -6.62 -12.53
C ASP A 26 4.33 -5.32 -12.63
N ASN A 27 5.54 -5.44 -13.18
CA ASN A 27 6.47 -4.32 -13.32
C ASN A 27 5.83 -3.12 -14.06
N GLY A 28 6.02 -1.91 -13.52
CA GLY A 28 5.46 -0.66 -14.03
C GLY A 28 4.04 -0.37 -13.56
N ARG A 29 3.33 -1.34 -12.93
CA ARG A 29 2.03 -1.08 -12.34
C ARG A 29 2.16 -0.27 -11.07
N TYR A 30 1.18 0.59 -10.82
CA TYR A 30 1.10 1.37 -9.60
C TYR A 30 -0.36 1.48 -9.13
N LEU A 31 -0.51 1.85 -7.86
CA LEU A 31 -1.76 2.32 -7.28
C LEU A 31 -1.55 3.69 -6.65
N ILE A 32 -2.62 4.47 -6.55
CA ILE A 32 -2.63 5.74 -5.83
C ILE A 32 -3.76 5.71 -4.82
N ALA A 33 -3.45 5.99 -3.56
CA ALA A 33 -4.40 6.08 -2.46
C ALA A 33 -4.36 7.51 -1.90
N CYS A 34 -5.47 8.24 -2.07
CA CYS A 34 -5.65 9.59 -1.53
C CYS A 34 -6.64 9.55 -0.38
N GLY A 35 -6.30 10.20 0.73
CA GLY A 35 -7.16 10.21 1.91
C GLY A 35 -6.69 11.20 2.96
N ARG A 36 -7.31 11.07 4.14
CA ARG A 36 -6.95 11.82 5.33
C ARG A 36 -6.71 10.86 6.48
N VAL A 37 -5.63 11.08 7.23
CA VAL A 37 -5.41 10.39 8.49
C VAL A 37 -6.41 10.90 9.52
N SER A 38 -7.07 9.98 10.23
CA SER A 38 -8.04 10.35 11.27
C SER A 38 -7.36 11.13 12.39
N ASN A 39 -8.10 12.03 13.04
CA ASN A 39 -7.59 12.72 14.23
C ASN A 39 -7.36 11.69 15.34
N GLY A 40 -6.20 11.73 16.01
CA GLY A 40 -5.85 10.76 17.05
C GLY A 40 -5.56 9.34 16.54
N ALA A 41 -5.26 9.19 15.24
CA ALA A 41 -4.92 7.90 14.65
C ALA A 41 -3.72 7.22 15.34
N ASP A 42 -3.81 5.90 15.53
CA ASP A 42 -2.69 5.06 15.96
C ASP A 42 -1.93 4.54 14.74
N ARG A 43 -2.67 4.01 13.75
CA ARG A 43 -2.08 3.44 12.53
C ARG A 43 -3.08 3.20 11.41
N PHE A 44 -2.58 3.09 10.20
CA PHE A 44 -3.33 2.52 9.08
C PHE A 44 -2.43 1.61 8.24
N LYS A 45 -3.02 0.85 7.33
CA LYS A 45 -2.27 -0.04 6.44
C LYS A 45 -2.78 -0.04 5.01
N ILE A 46 -1.85 -0.29 4.11
CA ILE A 46 -2.09 -0.66 2.71
C ILE A 46 -1.38 -1.99 2.49
N ASP A 47 -2.14 -3.04 2.20
CA ASP A 47 -1.61 -4.38 1.95
C ASP A 47 -1.79 -4.76 0.48
N LEU A 48 -0.71 -5.19 -0.14
CA LEU A 48 -0.69 -5.90 -1.41
C LEU A 48 -0.55 -7.39 -1.14
N MET A 49 -1.55 -8.17 -1.53
CA MET A 49 -1.65 -9.58 -1.18
C MET A 49 -2.13 -10.47 -2.33
N ASN A 50 -1.91 -11.77 -2.18
CA ASN A 50 -2.55 -12.80 -2.97
C ASN A 50 -3.91 -13.12 -2.34
N GLY A 51 -5.00 -12.84 -3.04
CA GLY A 51 -6.37 -13.02 -2.53
C GLY A 51 -6.74 -14.47 -2.26
N LYS A 52 -6.10 -15.43 -2.94
CA LYS A 52 -6.37 -16.87 -2.79
C LYS A 52 -5.63 -17.48 -1.60
N THR A 53 -4.35 -17.16 -1.42
CA THR A 53 -3.53 -17.74 -0.35
C THR A 53 -3.61 -16.96 0.95
N GLY A 54 -3.95 -15.67 0.88
CA GLY A 54 -3.91 -14.77 2.03
C GLY A 54 -2.52 -14.20 2.32
N ASN A 55 -1.50 -14.56 1.55
CA ASN A 55 -0.13 -14.06 1.75
C ASN A 55 -0.05 -12.58 1.41
N ILE A 56 0.55 -11.78 2.29
CA ILE A 56 0.78 -10.34 2.10
C ILE A 56 2.21 -10.18 1.57
N ALA A 57 2.35 -9.80 0.32
CA ALA A 57 3.64 -9.57 -0.32
C ALA A 57 4.25 -8.23 0.08
N PHE A 58 3.40 -7.22 0.34
CA PHE A 58 3.84 -5.95 0.88
C PHE A 58 2.81 -5.39 1.85
N HIS A 59 3.21 -5.28 3.11
CA HIS A 59 2.48 -4.60 4.18
C HIS A 59 3.10 -3.23 4.38
N PHE A 60 2.38 -2.16 4.05
CA PHE A 60 2.77 -0.79 4.34
C PHE A 60 1.95 -0.30 5.53
N ASN A 61 2.60 -0.03 6.67
CA ASN A 61 1.89 0.29 7.91
C ASN A 61 2.52 1.46 8.67
N PRO A 62 2.12 2.71 8.35
CA PRO A 62 2.38 3.87 9.19
C PRO A 62 1.83 3.67 10.61
N ARG A 63 2.69 3.79 11.61
CA ARG A 63 2.40 3.72 13.05
C ARG A 63 2.82 5.04 13.69
N PHE A 64 1.85 5.90 14.01
CA PHE A 64 2.13 7.28 14.43
C PHE A 64 2.74 7.35 15.83
N ASN A 65 2.38 6.43 16.72
CA ASN A 65 2.97 6.32 18.05
C ASN A 65 4.46 5.95 18.05
N GLN A 66 4.94 5.31 16.98
CA GLN A 66 6.33 4.89 16.78
C GLN A 66 7.10 5.86 15.87
N GLY A 67 6.41 6.79 15.20
CA GLY A 67 7.02 7.65 14.19
C GLY A 67 7.64 6.87 13.03
N ALA A 68 7.07 5.70 12.70
CA ALA A 68 7.64 4.75 11.76
C ALA A 68 6.62 4.27 10.73
N ILE A 69 7.11 3.88 9.56
CA ILE A 69 6.35 3.13 8.57
C ILE A 69 6.91 1.72 8.56
N VAL A 70 6.18 0.78 9.17
CA VAL A 70 6.59 -0.61 9.18
C VAL A 70 6.31 -1.22 7.82
N ARG A 71 7.34 -1.81 7.21
CA ARG A 71 7.22 -2.59 5.99
C ARG A 71 7.55 -4.05 6.25
N ASN A 72 6.70 -4.96 5.78
CA ASN A 72 6.94 -6.39 5.94
C ASN A 72 6.21 -7.26 4.92
N THR A 73 6.47 -8.55 4.97
CA THR A 73 5.81 -9.63 4.22
C THR A 73 5.22 -10.62 5.24
N CYS A 74 4.03 -11.15 4.97
CA CYS A 74 3.39 -12.16 5.79
C CYS A 74 3.03 -13.39 4.93
N ILE A 75 3.60 -14.54 5.27
CA ILE A 75 3.37 -15.81 4.57
C ILE A 75 2.70 -16.77 5.54
N GLN A 76 1.52 -17.29 5.18
CA GLN A 76 0.76 -18.23 6.01
C GLN A 76 0.58 -17.73 7.46
N ASN A 77 0.26 -16.43 7.62
CA ASN A 77 0.13 -15.74 8.91
C ASN A 77 1.42 -15.60 9.74
N SER A 78 2.59 -15.89 9.16
CA SER A 78 3.89 -15.63 9.77
C SER A 78 4.52 -14.38 9.16
N TRP A 79 4.80 -13.39 10.00
CA TRP A 79 5.52 -12.18 9.62
C TRP A 79 7.02 -12.45 9.45
N GLY A 80 7.62 -11.83 8.44
CA GLY A 80 9.07 -11.78 8.30
C GLY A 80 9.72 -10.70 9.17
N THR A 81 10.96 -10.33 8.84
CA THR A 81 11.67 -9.22 9.50
C THR A 81 11.09 -7.87 9.07
N GLU A 82 10.72 -7.03 10.03
CA GLU A 82 10.27 -5.66 9.76
C GLU A 82 11.43 -4.81 9.18
N GLU A 83 11.12 -3.96 8.20
CA GLU A 83 11.96 -2.85 7.77
C GLU A 83 11.37 -1.56 8.33
N LEU A 84 12.21 -0.77 9.01
CA LEU A 84 11.82 0.40 9.79
C LEU A 84 12.55 1.67 9.36
N GLU A 85 13.59 1.56 8.51
CA GLU A 85 14.35 2.74 8.11
C GLU A 85 13.47 3.74 7.34
N LEU A 86 13.48 4.99 7.81
CA LEU A 86 12.70 6.08 7.27
C LEU A 86 13.43 7.38 7.57
N GLU A 87 13.58 8.25 6.57
CA GLU A 87 14.25 9.54 6.75
C GLU A 87 13.41 10.51 7.59
N SER A 88 12.11 10.61 7.28
CA SER A 88 11.14 11.37 8.05
C SER A 88 9.74 10.80 7.87
N MET A 89 8.88 10.95 8.89
CA MET A 89 7.48 10.52 8.83
C MET A 89 6.69 11.53 7.99
N PRO A 90 6.16 11.15 6.81
CA PRO A 90 5.49 12.09 5.90
C PRO A 90 4.00 12.28 6.21
N PHE A 91 3.48 11.58 7.23
CA PHE A 91 2.06 11.59 7.59
C PHE A 91 1.89 11.91 9.08
N GLY A 92 0.88 12.69 9.44
CA GLY A 92 0.46 12.93 10.81
C GLY A 92 -1.06 12.76 11.00
N PRO A 93 -1.53 12.50 12.23
CA PRO A 93 -2.95 12.51 12.53
C PRO A 93 -3.61 13.82 12.12
N GLY A 94 -4.61 13.72 11.25
CA GLY A 94 -5.34 14.87 10.71
C GLY A 94 -4.86 15.39 9.36
N ASP A 95 -3.73 14.89 8.85
CA ASP A 95 -3.17 15.31 7.57
C ASP A 95 -3.85 14.61 6.40
N ASN A 96 -3.95 15.31 5.27
CA ASN A 96 -4.25 14.69 3.99
C ASN A 96 -2.97 14.03 3.46
N PHE A 97 -3.14 12.91 2.76
CA PHE A 97 -2.04 12.19 2.15
C PHE A 97 -2.40 11.74 0.74
N GLU A 98 -1.36 11.62 -0.07
CA GLU A 98 -1.33 10.83 -1.29
C GLU A 98 -0.20 9.82 -1.16
N VAL A 99 -0.51 8.54 -1.34
CA VAL A 99 0.48 7.47 -1.40
C VAL A 99 0.38 6.78 -2.74
N GLU A 100 1.47 6.79 -3.50
CA GLU A 100 1.64 5.95 -4.68
C GLU A 100 2.54 4.75 -4.31
N ILE A 101 2.09 3.54 -4.65
CA ILE A 101 2.94 2.34 -4.57
C ILE A 101 3.12 1.84 -6.00
N ARG A 102 4.37 1.76 -6.47
CA ARG A 102 4.73 1.33 -7.82
C ARG A 102 5.62 0.10 -7.76
N ASN A 103 5.34 -0.90 -8.59
CA ASN A 103 6.29 -1.99 -8.83
C ASN A 103 7.35 -1.51 -9.83
N GLU A 104 8.60 -1.45 -9.39
CA GLU A 104 9.72 -0.94 -10.19
C GLU A 104 10.61 -2.06 -10.76
N GLY A 105 10.18 -3.31 -10.63
CA GLY A 105 10.91 -4.48 -11.09
C GLY A 105 11.48 -5.27 -9.92
N PRO A 106 12.57 -4.83 -9.26
CA PRO A 106 13.16 -5.55 -8.12
C PRO A 106 12.51 -5.21 -6.77
N CYS A 107 11.74 -4.12 -6.69
CA CYS A 107 11.15 -3.63 -5.45
C CYS A 107 9.80 -2.93 -5.70
N PHE A 108 9.10 -2.63 -4.61
CA PHE A 108 8.10 -1.58 -4.58
C PHE A 108 8.76 -0.25 -4.24
N GLY A 109 8.55 0.75 -5.09
CA GLY A 109 8.77 2.15 -4.74
C GLY A 109 7.51 2.73 -4.10
N VAL A 110 7.66 3.39 -2.95
CA VAL A 110 6.56 4.16 -2.34
C VAL A 110 6.88 5.63 -2.44
N TYR A 111 5.89 6.39 -2.89
CA TYR A 111 5.96 7.83 -3.05
C TYR A 111 4.87 8.50 -2.22
N SER A 112 5.21 9.64 -1.62
CA SER A 112 4.28 10.53 -0.94
C SER A 112 4.32 11.88 -1.62
N ASN A 113 3.17 12.36 -2.10
CA ASN A 113 3.05 13.62 -2.85
C ASN A 113 4.08 13.74 -4.00
N GLY A 114 4.32 12.64 -4.73
CA GLY A 114 5.28 12.57 -5.84
C GLY A 114 6.75 12.38 -5.46
N GLU A 115 7.12 12.47 -4.19
CA GLU A 115 8.49 12.25 -3.72
C GLU A 115 8.66 10.81 -3.21
N LYS A 116 9.76 10.17 -3.62
CA LYS A 116 10.04 8.78 -3.23
C LYS A 116 10.53 8.72 -1.79
N ILE A 117 9.87 7.92 -0.95
CA ILE A 117 10.19 7.81 0.48
C ILE A 117 10.75 6.44 0.87
N ILE A 118 10.38 5.37 0.15
CA ILE A 118 10.73 3.99 0.51
C ILE A 118 11.03 3.16 -0.74
N ASN A 119 12.00 2.25 -0.60
CA ASN A 119 12.18 1.08 -1.46
C ASN A 119 11.95 -0.18 -0.62
N TYR A 120 11.05 -1.06 -1.03
CA TYR A 120 10.85 -2.36 -0.39
C TYR A 120 11.14 -3.49 -1.38
N ASN A 121 12.25 -4.21 -1.19
CA ASN A 121 12.65 -5.29 -2.10
C ASN A 121 11.62 -6.42 -2.06
N HIS A 122 11.31 -6.97 -3.24
CA HIS A 122 10.36 -8.08 -3.36
C HIS A 122 10.86 -9.30 -2.58
N ARG A 123 10.08 -9.75 -1.59
CA ARG A 123 10.29 -11.02 -0.89
C ARG A 123 9.42 -12.15 -1.43
N LEU A 124 8.36 -11.80 -2.15
CA LEU A 124 7.47 -12.69 -2.89
C LEU A 124 7.36 -12.20 -4.34
N SER A 125 6.93 -13.08 -5.23
CA SER A 125 6.72 -12.72 -6.63
C SER A 125 5.57 -11.72 -6.76
N ALA A 126 5.83 -10.59 -7.42
CA ALA A 126 4.79 -9.59 -7.68
C ALA A 126 3.68 -10.12 -8.61
N CYS A 127 3.98 -11.14 -9.42
CA CYS A 127 3.01 -11.81 -10.28
C CYS A 127 1.94 -12.60 -9.49
N GLU A 128 2.08 -12.74 -8.18
CA GLU A 128 1.10 -13.42 -7.31
C GLU A 128 0.17 -12.44 -6.60
N ILE A 129 0.37 -11.13 -6.80
CA ILE A 129 -0.37 -10.08 -6.11
C ILE A 129 -1.54 -9.63 -6.96
N ASP A 130 -2.76 -9.81 -6.46
CA ASP A 130 -3.99 -9.49 -7.19
C ASP A 130 -5.02 -8.74 -6.35
N THR A 131 -4.73 -8.52 -5.07
CA THR A 131 -5.68 -7.99 -4.10
C THR A 131 -5.05 -6.85 -3.30
N LEU A 132 -5.76 -5.73 -3.24
CA LEU A 132 -5.45 -4.56 -2.42
C LEU A 132 -6.35 -4.55 -1.19
N VAL A 133 -5.79 -4.29 -0.01
CA VAL A 133 -6.54 -4.04 1.23
C VAL A 133 -6.06 -2.74 1.88
N ILE A 134 -7.01 -1.87 2.26
CA ILE A 134 -6.74 -0.66 3.04
C ILE A 134 -7.59 -0.71 4.31
N ALA A 135 -6.99 -0.45 5.46
CA ALA A 135 -7.69 -0.49 6.75
C ALA A 135 -6.98 0.37 7.81
N GLY A 136 -7.66 0.61 8.93
CA GLY A 136 -7.16 1.41 10.05
C GLY A 136 -7.66 2.84 10.02
N ASP A 137 -6.94 3.73 10.67
CA ASP A 137 -7.41 5.05 11.09
C ASP A 137 -7.29 6.12 9.99
N VAL A 138 -7.88 5.87 8.82
CA VAL A 138 -7.90 6.80 7.68
C VAL A 138 -9.32 6.94 7.12
N VAL A 139 -9.57 8.05 6.42
CA VAL A 139 -10.75 8.25 5.57
C VAL A 139 -10.24 8.36 4.15
N MET A 140 -10.72 7.50 3.26
CA MET A 140 -10.27 7.47 1.87
C MET A 140 -11.13 8.38 1.01
N ASN A 141 -10.50 9.17 0.15
CA ASN A 141 -11.18 9.97 -0.87
C ASN A 141 -11.19 9.25 -2.22
N SER A 142 -10.05 8.64 -2.58
CA SER A 142 -9.97 7.84 -3.80
C SER A 142 -8.90 6.75 -3.70
N VAL A 143 -9.12 5.68 -4.46
CA VAL A 143 -8.13 4.63 -4.69
C VAL A 143 -8.13 4.29 -6.18
N GLN A 144 -6.98 4.43 -6.83
CA GLN A 144 -6.72 4.07 -8.22
C GLN A 144 -5.83 2.83 -8.30
N PHE A 145 -6.19 1.81 -9.09
CA PHE A 145 -5.39 0.59 -9.31
C PHE A 145 -5.72 -0.12 -10.62
#